data_AF-A0ABC8UAR6-F1
#
_entry.id   AF-A0ABC8UAR6-F1
#
_cell.length_a   1.000
_cell.length_b   1.000
_cell.length_c   1.000
_cell.angle_alpha   90.00
_cell.angle_beta   90.00
_cell.angle_gamma   90.00
#
_symmetry.space_group_name_H-M   'P 1'
#
loop_
_entity.id
_entity.type
_entity.pdbx_description
1 polymer ?
#
loop_
_entity_poly.entity_id
_entity_poly.type
_entity_poly.pdbx_seq_one_letter_code
_entity_poly.pdbx_strand_id
1 'polypeptide(L)'
;MSCWLDTDDELEIIDSTSVEMNLLKRKKPEEQEDRKMSWVVEVDDKLEMMGNASSSSSPKKHSIYRVPPFIARQNKKVYSPQTVSFGPYHHGKVHLKPMEYHKERSLLHFLQRTKVPLKIIFDSFAQVEKELKDSYDSLDSKWQTDNEGFLKLMIVDGCFMLEIFRAVTKTPADYDADDPIFGNHGRSI
;
A
#
# COMPACT_ATOMS: atom_id res chain seq x y z
N MET A 1 -89.57 -43.23 26.55
CA MET A 1 -88.56 -43.42 27.63
C MET A 1 -87.19 -43.26 26.99
N SER A 2 -86.41 -42.36 27.59
CA SER A 2 -84.93 -42.27 27.67
C SER A 2 -84.11 -43.34 26.92
N CYS A 3 -82.93 -43.10 26.37
CA CYS A 3 -81.96 -42.03 26.59
C CYS A 3 -80.95 -42.05 25.43
N TRP A 4 -80.20 -40.95 25.30
CA TRP A 4 -79.41 -40.51 24.16
C TRP A 4 -78.19 -41.39 23.82
N LEU A 5 -77.96 -41.53 22.52
CA LEU A 5 -76.73 -41.94 21.85
C LEU A 5 -75.98 -40.69 21.32
N ASP A 6 -74.73 -40.93 20.95
CA ASP A 6 -73.77 -40.16 20.13
C ASP A 6 -72.80 -39.25 20.92
N THR A 7 -71.52 -39.63 21.10
CA THR A 7 -70.35 -39.66 20.17
C THR A 7 -69.86 -38.23 19.87
N ASP A 8 -68.58 -37.85 19.74
CA ASP A 8 -67.24 -38.42 19.56
C ASP A 8 -66.27 -37.53 20.42
N ASP A 9 -64.96 -37.73 20.61
CA ASP A 9 -63.92 -37.59 19.59
C ASP A 9 -62.50 -37.77 20.21
N GLU A 10 -61.65 -38.36 19.36
CA GLU A 10 -60.19 -38.20 19.20
C GLU A 10 -59.21 -38.63 20.31
N LEU A 11 -58.74 -39.87 20.12
CA LEU A 11 -57.37 -40.30 20.41
C LEU A 11 -56.39 -39.61 19.44
N GLU A 12 -55.61 -38.63 19.90
CA GLU A 12 -54.41 -38.19 19.17
C GLU A 12 -53.22 -39.11 19.48
N ILE A 13 -52.83 -39.88 18.47
CA ILE A 13 -51.56 -40.59 18.39
C ILE A 13 -50.46 -39.56 18.20
N ILE A 14 -49.62 -39.35 19.21
CA ILE A 14 -48.43 -38.50 19.05
C ILE A 14 -47.36 -39.30 18.30
N ASP A 15 -47.13 -38.91 17.06
CA ASP A 15 -46.21 -39.50 16.09
C ASP A 15 -44.74 -39.45 16.58
N SER A 16 -44.02 -40.57 16.46
CA SER A 16 -42.60 -40.71 16.79
C SER A 16 -41.71 -39.76 15.96
N THR A 17 -42.18 -39.31 14.78
CA THR A 17 -41.48 -38.28 14.00
C THR A 17 -41.46 -36.91 14.71
N SER A 18 -42.46 -36.61 15.56
CA SER A 18 -42.53 -35.34 16.30
C SER A 18 -41.45 -35.23 17.38
N VAL A 19 -40.93 -36.36 17.89
CA VAL A 19 -39.84 -36.35 18.88
C VAL A 19 -38.49 -36.12 18.19
N GLU A 20 -38.23 -36.74 17.04
CA GLU A 20 -37.01 -36.53 16.25
C GLU A 20 -36.93 -35.13 15.64
N MET A 21 -38.07 -34.59 15.16
CA MET A 21 -38.16 -33.23 14.64
C MET A 21 -37.96 -32.16 15.73
N ASN A 22 -38.17 -32.52 17.01
CA ASN A 22 -37.89 -31.65 18.15
C ASN A 22 -36.43 -31.76 18.65
N LEU A 23 -35.72 -32.86 18.35
CA LEU A 23 -34.31 -33.01 18.69
C LEU A 23 -33.40 -32.29 17.68
N LEU A 24 -33.79 -32.22 16.40
CA LEU A 24 -33.04 -31.50 15.35
C LEU A 24 -33.30 -29.98 15.35
N LYS A 25 -34.43 -29.52 15.92
CA LYS A 25 -34.72 -28.08 16.15
C LYS A 25 -34.04 -27.51 17.41
N ARG A 26 -33.28 -28.33 18.14
CA ARG A 26 -32.45 -27.93 19.29
C ARG A 26 -30.95 -27.83 18.94
N LYS A 27 -30.59 -27.43 17.72
CA LYS A 27 -29.30 -26.74 17.57
C LYS A 27 -29.47 -25.32 18.09
N LYS A 28 -28.90 -25.14 19.28
CA LYS A 28 -29.01 -24.01 20.19
C LYS A 28 -28.90 -22.64 19.47
N PRO A 29 -29.75 -21.65 19.82
CA PRO A 29 -29.50 -20.24 19.52
C PRO A 29 -28.14 -19.75 20.03
N GLU A 30 -27.67 -20.39 21.11
CA GLU A 30 -26.44 -20.10 21.86
C GLU A 30 -25.17 -20.08 20.96
N GLU A 31 -24.95 -21.08 20.09
CA GLU A 31 -23.72 -21.11 19.25
C GLU A 31 -23.68 -20.03 18.16
N GLN A 32 -24.84 -19.58 17.68
CA GLN A 32 -24.93 -18.56 16.63
C GLN A 32 -24.96 -17.14 17.21
N GLU A 33 -25.52 -16.98 18.41
CA GLU A 33 -25.50 -15.76 19.21
C GLU A 33 -24.09 -15.51 19.79
N ASP A 34 -23.39 -16.55 20.26
CA ASP A 34 -21.98 -16.50 20.67
C ASP A 34 -21.06 -16.08 19.52
N ARG A 35 -21.29 -16.60 18.30
CA ARG A 35 -20.54 -16.14 17.10
C ARG A 35 -20.84 -14.68 16.73
N LYS A 36 -22.09 -14.24 16.91
CA LYS A 36 -22.52 -12.87 16.59
C LYS A 36 -21.98 -11.87 17.61
N MET A 37 -21.90 -12.27 18.88
CA MET A 37 -21.29 -11.49 19.96
C MET A 37 -19.76 -11.51 19.92
N SER A 38 -19.13 -12.58 19.39
CA SER A 38 -17.67 -12.65 19.25
C SER A 38 -17.07 -11.50 18.44
N TRP A 39 -17.71 -11.07 17.35
CA TRP A 39 -17.23 -9.91 16.58
C TRP A 39 -17.48 -8.60 17.33
N VAL A 40 -18.59 -8.50 18.07
CA VAL A 40 -18.92 -7.30 18.86
C VAL A 40 -17.90 -7.12 19.97
N VAL A 41 -17.59 -8.17 20.72
CA VAL A 41 -16.55 -8.17 21.76
C VAL A 41 -15.18 -7.83 21.17
N GLU A 42 -14.82 -8.40 20.02
CA GLU A 42 -13.56 -8.10 19.34
C GLU A 42 -13.46 -6.61 18.93
N VAL A 43 -14.56 -5.99 18.52
CA VAL A 43 -14.61 -4.58 18.13
C VAL A 43 -14.59 -3.66 19.35
N ASP A 44 -15.31 -4.00 20.41
CA ASP A 44 -15.34 -3.25 21.66
C ASP A 44 -13.95 -3.26 22.33
N ASP A 45 -13.29 -4.42 22.40
CA ASP A 45 -11.91 -4.55 22.90
C ASP A 45 -10.95 -3.66 22.10
N LYS A 46 -11.10 -3.59 20.76
CA LYS A 46 -10.29 -2.72 19.90
C LYS A 46 -10.58 -1.23 20.12
N LEU A 47 -11.83 -0.87 20.38
CA LEU A 47 -12.23 0.51 20.69
C LEU A 47 -11.63 0.97 22.02
N GLU A 48 -11.66 0.12 23.05
CA GLU A 48 -11.04 0.41 24.35
C GLU A 48 -9.52 0.52 24.26
N MET A 49 -8.87 -0.37 23.49
CA MET A 49 -7.44 -0.33 23.21
C MET A 49 -7.02 0.95 22.48
N MET A 50 -7.87 1.46 21.57
CA MET A 50 -7.63 2.72 20.85
C MET A 50 -7.81 3.95 21.76
N GLY A 51 -8.72 3.90 22.73
CA GLY A 51 -8.94 4.95 23.72
C GLY A 51 -7.84 5.05 24.80
N ASN A 52 -7.24 3.92 25.17
CA ASN A 52 -6.20 3.84 26.21
C ASN A 52 -4.76 4.00 25.68
N ALA A 53 -4.59 4.09 24.36
CA ALA A 53 -3.30 4.40 23.74
C ALA A 53 -2.93 5.88 24.01
N SER A 54 -2.38 6.13 25.20
CA SER A 54 -1.66 7.36 25.52
C SER A 54 -0.46 7.50 24.58
N SER A 55 -0.65 8.26 23.52
CA SER A 55 0.36 8.97 22.72
C SER A 55 1.72 8.27 22.54
N SER A 56 1.86 7.42 21.53
CA SER A 56 3.17 7.25 20.85
C SER A 56 3.12 6.72 19.42
N SER A 57 2.07 6.01 18.99
CA SER A 57 1.90 5.72 17.55
C SER A 57 0.99 6.77 16.91
N SER A 58 1.55 7.92 16.57
CA SER A 58 0.96 8.70 15.48
C SER A 58 0.75 7.73 14.29
N PRO A 59 -0.44 7.69 13.66
CA PRO A 59 -0.62 6.85 12.47
C PRO A 59 0.52 7.20 11.53
N LYS A 60 1.29 6.21 11.07
CA LYS A 60 2.36 6.44 10.09
C LYS A 60 1.72 7.20 8.93
N LYS A 61 2.03 8.48 8.81
CA LYS A 61 1.48 9.33 7.77
C LYS A 61 2.24 9.00 6.50
N HIS A 62 1.83 7.93 5.84
CA HIS A 62 2.24 7.65 4.48
C HIS A 62 1.91 8.87 3.62
N SER A 63 2.80 9.21 2.70
CA SER A 63 2.62 10.30 1.74
C SER A 63 2.73 9.81 0.29
N ILE A 64 3.17 8.56 0.09
CA ILE A 64 3.33 7.92 -1.21
C ILE A 64 2.49 6.63 -1.22
N TYR A 65 1.39 6.68 -1.95
CA TYR A 65 0.41 5.60 -2.00
C TYR A 65 0.52 4.79 -3.29
N ARG A 66 0.43 3.46 -3.17
CA ARG A 66 0.36 2.58 -4.33
C ARG A 66 -1.06 2.59 -4.87
N VAL A 67 -1.19 2.84 -6.18
CA VAL A 67 -2.51 2.82 -6.82
C VAL A 67 -3.12 1.42 -6.70
N PRO A 68 -4.34 1.28 -6.17
CA PRO A 68 -5.01 -0.01 -6.07
C PRO A 68 -5.10 -0.72 -7.43
N PRO A 69 -4.82 -2.03 -7.53
CA PRO A 69 -4.77 -2.75 -8.81
C PRO A 69 -6.07 -2.68 -9.62
N PHE A 70 -7.23 -2.59 -8.97
CA PHE A 70 -8.51 -2.49 -9.68
C PHE A 70 -8.64 -1.15 -10.43
N ILE A 71 -8.18 -0.05 -9.85
CA ILE A 71 -8.15 1.28 -10.47
C ILE A 71 -7.11 1.30 -11.60
N ALA A 72 -5.91 0.79 -11.31
CA ALA A 72 -4.82 0.75 -12.29
C ALA A 72 -5.17 -0.06 -13.56
N ARG A 73 -6.00 -1.11 -13.44
CA ARG A 73 -6.45 -1.91 -14.58
C ARG A 73 -7.41 -1.18 -15.51
N GLN A 74 -8.22 -0.26 -15.00
CA GLN A 74 -9.18 0.50 -15.80
C GLN A 74 -8.48 1.45 -16.78
N ASN A 75 -7.37 2.06 -16.36
CA ASN A 75 -6.56 2.90 -17.24
C ASN A 75 -5.06 2.82 -16.93
N LYS A 76 -4.42 1.74 -17.37
CA LYS A 76 -3.00 1.46 -17.08
C LYS A 76 -2.06 2.59 -17.52
N LYS A 77 -2.39 3.31 -18.59
CA LYS A 77 -1.53 4.38 -19.15
C LYS A 77 -1.43 5.61 -18.24
N VAL A 78 -2.46 5.89 -17.43
CA VAL A 78 -2.49 7.03 -16.50
C VAL A 78 -1.74 6.71 -15.21
N TYR A 79 -1.78 5.46 -14.77
CA TYR A 79 -1.17 5.03 -13.51
C TYR A 79 0.19 4.35 -13.66
N SER A 80 0.71 4.22 -14.88
CA SER A 80 2.07 3.75 -15.13
C SER A 80 2.91 4.84 -15.77
N PRO A 81 4.11 5.11 -15.23
CA PRO A 81 5.06 6.00 -15.87
C PRO A 81 5.40 5.50 -17.27
N GLN A 82 5.49 6.45 -18.20
CA GLN A 82 5.78 6.23 -19.61
C GLN A 82 7.30 6.24 -19.86
N THR A 83 8.00 7.20 -19.25
CA THR A 83 9.41 7.50 -19.57
C THR A 83 10.34 7.32 -18.37
N VAL A 84 9.95 7.86 -17.21
CA VAL A 84 10.78 7.84 -15.99
C VAL A 84 9.95 7.41 -14.78
N SER A 85 10.52 6.57 -13.93
CA SER A 85 10.00 6.29 -12.60
C SER A 85 10.87 6.90 -11.52
N PHE A 86 10.22 7.36 -10.46
CA PHE A 86 10.86 7.74 -9.21
C PHE A 86 10.40 6.80 -8.10
N GLY A 87 11.35 6.40 -7.27
CA GLY A 87 11.13 5.50 -6.16
C GLY A 87 10.89 4.04 -6.56
N PRO A 88 10.55 3.21 -5.56
CA PRO A 88 10.58 1.76 -5.63
C PRO A 88 9.45 1.13 -6.48
N TYR A 89 8.26 1.73 -6.53
CA TYR A 89 7.05 1.08 -7.09
C TYR A 89 7.13 0.72 -8.57
N HIS A 90 7.94 1.45 -9.34
CA HIS A 90 8.09 1.25 -10.78
C HIS A 90 9.52 0.94 -11.19
N HIS A 91 10.45 0.86 -10.23
CA HIS A 91 11.86 0.61 -10.49
C HIS A 91 12.08 -0.74 -11.20
N GLY A 92 13.01 -0.77 -12.15
CA GLY A 92 13.43 -1.99 -12.87
C GLY A 92 12.49 -2.44 -13.99
N LYS A 93 11.36 -1.75 -14.23
CA LYS A 93 10.48 -2.05 -15.37
C LYS A 93 11.23 -1.85 -16.69
N VAL A 94 11.14 -2.84 -17.57
CA VAL A 94 11.94 -2.91 -18.80
C VAL A 94 11.85 -1.64 -19.65
N HIS A 95 10.64 -1.10 -19.79
CA HIS A 95 10.41 0.12 -20.60
C HIS A 95 10.94 1.40 -19.96
N LEU A 96 11.30 1.38 -18.67
CA LEU A 96 11.84 2.53 -17.92
C LEU A 96 13.37 2.46 -17.77
N LYS A 97 13.98 1.30 -18.00
CA LYS A 97 15.44 1.10 -17.91
C LYS A 97 16.27 2.11 -18.70
N PRO A 98 15.88 2.57 -19.90
CA PRO A 98 16.66 3.58 -20.61
C PRO A 98 16.89 4.84 -19.78
N MET A 99 15.92 5.25 -18.96
CA MET A 99 16.07 6.44 -18.13
C MET A 99 16.95 6.22 -16.91
N GLU A 100 17.05 4.99 -16.38
CA GLU A 100 17.93 4.69 -15.24
C GLU A 100 19.39 5.07 -15.55
N TYR A 101 19.85 4.86 -16.79
CA TYR A 101 21.17 5.30 -17.26
C TYR A 101 21.36 6.82 -17.13
N HIS A 102 20.36 7.61 -17.54
CA HIS A 102 20.41 9.07 -17.43
C HIS A 102 20.36 9.55 -15.99
N LYS A 103 19.63 8.84 -15.11
CA LYS A 103 19.61 9.13 -13.67
C LYS A 103 20.98 8.91 -13.03
N GLU A 104 21.67 7.83 -13.38
CA GLU A 104 23.04 7.59 -12.91
C GLU A 104 24.02 8.65 -13.44
N ARG A 105 23.91 9.04 -14.71
CA ARG A 105 24.70 10.15 -15.27
C ARG A 105 24.47 11.45 -14.50
N SER A 106 23.22 11.78 -14.18
CA SER A 106 22.89 12.95 -13.38
C SER A 106 23.54 12.98 -12.02
N LEU A 107 23.63 11.83 -11.33
CA LEU A 107 24.39 11.72 -10.09
C LEU A 107 25.87 12.06 -10.30
N LEU A 108 26.49 11.54 -11.37
CA LEU A 108 27.91 11.83 -11.67
C LEU A 108 28.14 13.32 -11.94
N HIS A 109 27.30 13.95 -12.77
CA HIS A 109 27.38 15.39 -13.03
C HIS A 109 27.17 16.21 -11.74
N PHE A 110 26.19 15.83 -10.91
CA PHE A 110 25.95 16.45 -9.61
C PHE A 110 27.18 16.40 -8.71
N LEU A 111 27.79 15.23 -8.55
CA LEU A 111 28.99 15.03 -7.72
C LEU A 111 30.19 15.79 -8.29
N GLN A 112 30.40 15.74 -9.61
CA GLN A 112 31.49 16.41 -10.28
C GLN A 112 31.40 17.94 -10.12
N ARG A 113 30.19 18.50 -10.15
CA ARG A 113 29.96 19.94 -10.04
C ARG A 113 30.03 20.42 -8.59
N THR A 114 29.38 19.73 -7.67
CA THR A 114 29.30 20.14 -6.25
C THR A 114 30.56 19.81 -5.47
N LYS A 115 31.37 18.84 -5.94
CA LYS A 115 32.53 18.28 -5.25
C LYS A 115 32.20 17.67 -3.88
N VAL A 116 30.91 17.43 -3.61
CA VAL A 116 30.47 16.74 -2.39
C VAL A 116 30.77 15.25 -2.53
N PRO A 117 31.48 14.63 -1.57
CA PRO A 117 31.68 13.18 -1.57
C PRO A 117 30.35 12.43 -1.46
N LEU A 118 30.17 11.38 -2.28
CA LEU A 118 28.97 10.53 -2.26
C LEU A 118 28.65 10.00 -0.85
N LYS A 119 29.69 9.70 -0.06
CA LYS A 119 29.55 9.24 1.33
C LYS A 119 28.75 10.21 2.20
N ILE A 120 28.96 11.52 2.05
CA ILE A 120 28.23 12.54 2.84
C ILE A 120 26.75 12.51 2.48
N ILE A 121 26.43 12.37 1.20
CA ILE A 121 25.04 12.28 0.73
C ILE A 121 24.39 11.00 1.26
N PHE A 122 25.09 9.87 1.15
CA PHE A 122 24.63 8.59 1.65
C PHE A 122 24.35 8.63 3.16
N ASP A 123 25.31 9.12 3.96
CA ASP A 123 25.17 9.23 5.41
C ASP A 123 24.00 10.16 5.78
N SER A 124 23.73 11.19 4.97
CA SER A 124 22.58 12.08 5.16
C SER A 124 21.24 11.37 4.91
N PHE A 125 21.17 10.56 3.85
CA PHE A 125 19.99 9.75 3.54
C PHE A 125 19.76 8.61 4.54
N ALA A 126 20.85 8.02 5.06
CA ALA A 126 20.78 6.97 6.08
C ALA A 126 20.13 7.47 7.38
N GLN A 127 20.35 8.74 7.76
CA GLN A 127 19.72 9.34 8.94
C GLN A 127 18.19 9.41 8.83
N VAL A 128 17.64 9.49 7.62
CA VAL A 128 16.20 9.60 7.34
C VAL A 128 15.63 8.33 6.70
N GLU A 129 16.38 7.23 6.64
CA GLU A 129 15.98 6.00 5.94
C GLU A 129 14.61 5.50 6.39
N LYS A 130 14.39 5.45 7.71
CA LYS A 130 13.13 4.98 8.29
C LYS A 130 11.96 5.88 7.86
N GLU A 131 12.14 7.20 7.87
CA GLU A 131 11.10 8.15 7.45
C GLU A 131 10.81 8.02 5.96
N LEU A 132 11.84 7.83 5.12
CA LEU A 132 11.69 7.57 3.71
C LEU A 132 10.90 6.29 3.46
N LYS A 133 11.21 5.19 4.16
CA LYS A 133 10.46 3.93 4.05
C LYS A 133 9.03 4.07 4.56
N ASP A 134 8.85 4.72 5.71
CA ASP A 134 7.53 4.95 6.31
C ASP A 134 6.66 5.91 5.47
N SER A 135 7.23 6.69 4.55
CA SER A 135 6.47 7.51 3.60
C SER A 135 5.66 6.68 2.58
N TYR A 136 6.06 5.43 2.33
CA TYR A 136 5.38 4.51 1.42
C TYR A 136 4.33 3.66 2.16
N ASP A 137 3.11 3.58 1.62
CA ASP A 137 2.02 2.78 2.20
C ASP A 137 2.24 1.26 2.12
N SER A 138 2.98 0.78 1.12
CA SER A 138 3.09 -0.63 0.78
C SER A 138 4.40 -0.95 0.07
N LEU A 139 5.50 -0.67 0.75
CA LEU A 139 6.85 -0.90 0.23
C LEU A 139 7.17 -2.40 0.13
N ASP A 140 7.59 -2.86 -1.06
CA ASP A 140 7.93 -4.27 -1.31
C ASP A 140 9.05 -4.76 -0.37
N SER A 141 9.01 -6.03 0.04
CA SER A 141 9.93 -6.63 1.03
C SER A 141 11.42 -6.49 0.66
N LYS A 142 11.73 -6.48 -0.65
CA LYS A 142 13.07 -6.19 -1.15
C LYS A 142 13.60 -4.88 -0.56
N TRP A 143 12.83 -3.81 -0.65
CA TRP A 143 13.27 -2.47 -0.21
C TRP A 143 13.24 -2.31 1.31
N GLN A 144 12.49 -3.18 2.02
CA GLN A 144 12.54 -3.23 3.48
C GLN A 144 13.85 -3.85 3.99
N THR A 145 14.42 -4.79 3.24
CA THR A 145 15.61 -5.57 3.64
C THR A 145 16.92 -5.06 3.01
N ASP A 146 16.86 -4.56 1.79
CA ASP A 146 17.98 -3.98 1.05
C ASP A 146 18.08 -2.46 1.30
N ASN A 147 18.61 -2.08 2.45
CA ASN A 147 18.73 -0.67 2.85
C ASN A 147 19.65 0.10 1.91
N GLU A 148 20.81 -0.45 1.59
CA GLU A 148 21.79 0.20 0.72
C GLU A 148 21.21 0.39 -0.69
N GLY A 149 20.57 -0.64 -1.26
CA GLY A 149 19.92 -0.54 -2.56
C GLY A 149 18.75 0.46 -2.56
N PHE A 150 17.96 0.52 -1.49
CA PHE A 150 16.90 1.50 -1.34
C PHE A 150 17.46 2.93 -1.28
N LEU A 151 18.48 3.18 -0.46
CA LEU A 151 19.11 4.50 -0.37
C LEU A 151 19.78 4.90 -1.68
N LYS A 152 20.47 3.97 -2.35
CA LYS A 152 21.03 4.21 -3.68
C LYS A 152 19.95 4.66 -4.67
N LEU A 153 18.81 3.97 -4.70
CA LEU A 153 17.67 4.34 -5.54
C LEU A 153 17.20 5.77 -5.24
N MET A 154 16.98 6.09 -3.96
CA MET A 154 16.49 7.41 -3.55
C MET A 154 17.49 8.53 -3.87
N ILE A 155 18.80 8.30 -3.70
CA ILE A 155 19.85 9.26 -4.01
C ILE A 155 19.95 9.53 -5.51
N VAL A 156 19.94 8.47 -6.32
CA VAL A 156 20.00 8.57 -7.79
C VAL A 156 18.79 9.35 -8.31
N ASP A 157 17.58 9.00 -7.85
CA ASP A 157 16.34 9.65 -8.23
C ASP A 157 16.29 11.12 -7.77
N GLY A 158 16.74 11.40 -6.55
CA GLY A 158 16.83 12.76 -6.01
C GLY A 158 17.80 13.64 -6.79
N CYS A 159 18.98 13.12 -7.13
CA CYS A 159 19.96 13.86 -7.95
C CYS A 159 19.40 14.14 -9.33
N PHE A 160 18.77 13.17 -9.98
CA PHE A 160 18.13 13.37 -11.29
C PHE A 160 17.06 14.47 -11.25
N MET A 161 16.21 14.48 -10.21
CA MET A 161 15.20 15.52 -10.03
C MET A 161 15.82 16.92 -9.85
N LEU A 162 16.91 17.03 -9.08
CA LEU A 162 17.65 18.29 -8.91
C LEU A 162 18.28 18.77 -10.23
N GLU A 163 18.79 17.86 -11.06
CA GLU A 163 19.30 18.19 -12.39
C GLU A 163 18.18 18.70 -13.31
N ILE A 164 17.00 18.06 -13.30
CA ILE A 164 15.82 18.52 -14.07
C ILE A 164 15.44 19.94 -13.65
N PHE A 165 15.27 20.19 -12.35
CA PHE A 165 14.91 21.52 -11.86
C PHE A 165 15.95 22.58 -12.24
N ARG A 166 17.24 22.21 -12.28
CA ARG A 166 18.27 23.12 -12.75
C ARG A 166 18.16 23.39 -14.25
N ALA A 167 17.91 22.38 -15.07
CA ALA A 167 17.79 22.54 -16.52
C ALA A 167 16.57 23.37 -16.96
N VAL A 168 15.50 23.36 -16.16
CA VAL A 168 14.32 24.22 -16.39
C VAL A 168 14.59 25.67 -15.98
N THR A 169 15.39 25.90 -14.92
CA THR A 169 15.61 27.24 -14.35
C THR A 169 16.85 27.96 -14.90
N LYS A 170 17.81 27.21 -15.46
CA LYS A 170 19.09 27.71 -15.95
C LYS A 170 19.47 26.92 -17.20
N THR A 171 20.25 27.53 -18.08
CA THR A 171 21.04 26.78 -19.07
C THR A 171 22.10 25.96 -18.33
N PRO A 172 22.05 24.61 -18.35
CA PRO A 172 23.11 23.81 -17.75
C PRO A 172 24.40 24.04 -18.52
N ALA A 173 25.40 24.67 -17.90
CA ALA A 173 26.71 24.88 -18.52
C ALA A 173 27.56 23.60 -18.56
N ASP A 174 27.14 22.58 -17.82
CA ASP A 174 27.88 21.33 -17.59
C ASP A 174 27.30 20.11 -18.32
N TYR A 175 26.34 20.34 -19.22
CA TYR A 175 25.85 19.35 -20.19
C TYR A 175 26.04 19.87 -21.60
N ASP A 176 26.27 18.96 -22.54
CA ASP A 176 26.34 19.29 -23.95
C ASP A 176 24.99 19.82 -24.45
N ALA A 177 25.02 20.75 -25.41
CA ALA A 177 23.82 21.30 -26.01
C ALA A 177 22.92 20.22 -26.67
N ASP A 178 23.53 19.13 -27.11
CA ASP A 178 22.89 17.96 -27.72
C ASP A 178 22.59 16.83 -26.73
N ASP A 179 22.78 17.05 -25.41
CA ASP A 179 22.42 16.04 -24.41
C ASP A 179 20.90 15.73 -24.50
N PRO A 180 20.52 14.44 -24.58
CA PRO A 180 19.14 14.06 -24.87
C PRO A 180 18.15 14.41 -23.75
N ILE A 181 18.63 14.66 -22.53
CA ILE A 181 17.78 14.96 -21.36
C ILE A 181 17.96 16.41 -20.90
N PHE A 182 19.20 16.89 -20.79
CA PHE A 182 19.52 18.20 -20.21
C PHE A 182 20.00 19.24 -21.23
N GLY A 183 20.15 18.83 -22.49
CA GLY A 183 20.49 19.72 -23.60
C GLY A 183 19.31 20.58 -24.05
N ASN A 184 19.44 21.24 -25.19
CA ASN A 184 18.40 22.13 -25.73
C ASN A 184 17.11 21.36 -26.11
N HIS A 185 17.25 20.10 -26.50
CA HIS A 185 16.15 19.23 -26.94
C HIS A 185 15.24 18.81 -25.77
N GLY A 186 15.79 18.69 -24.57
CA GLY A 186 15.04 18.34 -23.35
C GLY A 186 14.21 19.48 -22.77
N ARG A 187 14.37 20.72 -23.27
CA ARG A 187 13.63 21.92 -22.80
C ARG A 187 12.32 22.19 -23.53
N SER A 188 12.01 21.42 -24.57
CA SER A 188 10.81 21.60 -25.41
C SER A 188 9.64 20.68 -25.04
N ILE A 189 9.67 20.04 -23.86
CA ILE A 189 8.57 19.21 -23.35
C ILE A 189 7.63 20.05 -22.47
#